data_AF-A0A5P9H4T8-F1
#
_entry.id   AF-A0A5P9H4T8-F1
#
_cell.length_a   1.000
_cell.length_b   1.000
_cell.length_c   1.000
_cell.angle_alpha   90.00
_cell.angle_beta   90.00
_cell.angle_gamma   90.00
#
_symmetry.space_group_name_H-M   'P 1'
#
loop_
_entity.id
_entity.type
_entity.pdbx_description
1 polymer ?
#
loop_
_entity_poly.entity_id
_entity_poly.type
_entity_poly.pdbx_seq_one_letter_code
_entity_poly.pdbx_strand_id
1 'polypeptide(L)'
;MFQKLPIIIPRKQGLLTRQELAQYLQVGYGAVPNIARRFKLGEVDAHYPERLVWRNLLGWLPRTTQGEQLLRTQLQDINWVSQTLGPAPSTIRNDIQNGSWGFALGVQLGDTSAARPPRTRRWWPAEILAEQDGTQVEVFHHVRPYRINERSQSILNQFPSINEAHEKHPEDKGELAWLFTDNAGPPENGPR
;
A
#
# COMPACT_ATOMS: atom_id res chain seq x y z
N MET A 1 -1.56 -23.34 -13.96
CA MET A 1 -1.53 -23.58 -12.50
C MET A 1 -1.21 -22.22 -11.86
N PHE A 2 -2.18 -21.54 -11.25
CA PHE A 2 -1.93 -20.23 -10.64
C PHE A 2 -1.00 -20.42 -9.45
N GLN A 3 0.18 -19.80 -9.50
CA GLN A 3 1.15 -19.86 -8.42
C GLN A 3 0.51 -19.20 -7.18
N LYS A 4 0.52 -19.89 -6.04
CA LYS A 4 0.03 -19.32 -4.78
C LYS A 4 0.85 -18.09 -4.46
N LEU A 5 0.23 -16.91 -4.51
CA LEU A 5 0.91 -15.64 -4.29
C LEU A 5 1.30 -15.50 -2.81
N PRO A 6 2.50 -14.97 -2.50
CA PRO A 6 2.89 -14.76 -1.11
C PRO A 6 1.97 -13.76 -0.42
N ILE A 7 1.50 -14.11 0.77
CA ILE A 7 0.75 -13.22 1.66
C ILE A 7 1.71 -12.75 2.75
N ILE A 8 1.78 -11.45 2.96
CA ILE A 8 2.58 -10.87 4.04
C ILE A 8 1.78 -10.95 5.33
N ILE A 9 2.31 -11.65 6.32
CA ILE A 9 1.75 -11.73 7.67
C ILE A 9 2.66 -10.89 8.56
N PRO A 10 2.21 -9.68 8.98
CA PRO A 10 2.99 -8.84 9.86
C PRO A 10 3.25 -9.54 11.20
N ARG A 11 4.47 -9.42 11.72
CA ARG A 11 4.80 -9.85 13.09
C ARG A 11 4.02 -9.08 14.15
N LYS A 12 3.73 -7.81 13.89
CA LYS A 12 2.90 -6.94 14.73
C LYS A 12 1.66 -6.55 13.93
N GLN A 13 0.48 -6.90 14.42
CA GLN A 13 -0.78 -6.65 13.71
C GLN A 13 -0.91 -5.17 13.32
N GLY A 14 -1.26 -4.90 12.06
CA GLY A 14 -1.41 -3.54 11.53
C GLY A 14 -0.09 -2.83 11.21
N LEU A 15 1.07 -3.46 11.44
CA LEU A 15 2.38 -2.82 11.39
C LEU A 15 3.41 -3.67 10.64
N LEU A 16 3.90 -3.15 9.52
CA LEU A 16 4.97 -3.78 8.76
C LEU A 16 6.32 -3.28 9.24
N THR A 17 7.21 -4.19 9.60
CA THR A 17 8.64 -3.88 9.66
C THR A 17 9.16 -3.46 8.28
N ARG A 18 10.31 -2.80 8.26
CA ARG A 18 10.99 -2.48 6.99
C ARG A 18 11.26 -3.71 6.11
N GLN A 19 11.53 -4.87 6.72
CA GLN A 19 11.75 -6.12 6.00
C GLN A 19 10.45 -6.65 5.36
N GLU A 20 9.35 -6.65 6.12
CA GLU A 20 8.05 -7.07 5.61
C GLU A 20 7.54 -6.11 4.52
N LEU A 21 7.79 -4.80 4.66
CA LEU A 21 7.47 -3.84 3.62
C LEU A 21 8.32 -4.06 2.36
N ALA A 22 9.62 -4.37 2.50
CA ALA A 22 10.47 -4.73 1.35
C ALA A 22 9.94 -5.97 0.61
N GLN A 23 9.52 -6.98 1.37
CA GLN A 23 8.89 -8.18 0.83
C GLN A 23 7.58 -7.83 0.14
N TYR A 24 6.67 -7.11 0.81
CA TYR A 24 5.38 -6.69 0.26
C TYR A 24 5.50 -6.00 -1.09
N LEU A 25 6.47 -5.07 -1.21
CA LEU A 25 6.71 -4.30 -2.42
C LEU A 25 7.58 -5.03 -3.46
N GLN A 26 8.10 -6.20 -3.11
CA GLN A 26 9.04 -6.98 -3.94
C GLN A 26 10.25 -6.12 -4.38
N VAL A 27 10.90 -5.46 -3.42
CA VAL A 27 12.08 -4.61 -3.61
C VAL A 27 13.18 -4.94 -2.61
N GLY A 28 14.40 -4.45 -2.86
CA GLY A 28 15.49 -4.55 -1.88
C GLY A 28 15.24 -3.71 -0.63
N TYR A 29 15.69 -4.20 0.52
CA TYR A 29 15.59 -3.52 1.82
C TYR A 29 16.09 -2.06 1.80
N GLY A 30 17.14 -1.79 1.02
CA GLY A 30 17.72 -0.45 0.84
C GLY A 30 16.81 0.55 0.12
N ALA A 31 15.84 0.08 -0.68
CA ALA A 31 14.93 0.94 -1.43
C ALA A 31 13.78 1.49 -0.58
N VAL A 32 13.44 0.80 0.53
CA VAL A 32 12.27 1.11 1.35
C VAL A 32 12.23 2.55 1.86
N PRO A 33 13.31 3.15 2.42
CA PRO A 33 13.25 4.52 2.93
C PRO A 33 12.88 5.56 1.86
N ASN A 34 13.36 5.36 0.63
CA ASN A 34 13.06 6.28 -0.48
C ASN A 34 11.61 6.13 -0.94
N ILE A 35 11.10 4.90 -0.99
CA ILE A 35 9.69 4.63 -1.30
C ILE A 35 8.80 5.20 -0.19
N ALA A 36 9.11 4.91 1.07
CA ALA A 36 8.36 5.41 2.23
C ALA A 36 8.28 6.93 2.26
N ARG A 37 9.39 7.63 1.98
CA ARG A 37 9.41 9.10 1.87
C ARG A 37 8.52 9.59 0.73
N ARG A 38 8.63 8.98 -0.46
CA ARG A 38 7.87 9.38 -1.64
C ARG A 38 6.37 9.22 -1.46
N PHE A 39 5.95 8.09 -0.91
CA PHE A 39 4.53 7.78 -0.67
C PHE A 39 4.04 8.27 0.70
N LYS A 40 4.86 9.01 1.45
CA LYS A 40 4.51 9.56 2.77
C LYS A 40 3.99 8.48 3.73
N LEU A 41 4.68 7.34 3.79
CA LEU A 41 4.21 6.15 4.50
C LEU A 41 4.36 6.20 6.02
N GLY A 42 4.97 7.25 6.59
CA GLY A 42 5.08 7.51 8.04
C GLY A 42 5.61 6.32 8.86
N GLU A 43 6.84 6.40 9.35
CA GLU A 43 7.37 5.37 10.23
C GLU A 43 6.96 5.65 11.68
N VAL A 44 6.54 4.60 12.41
CA VAL A 44 6.13 4.62 13.81
C VAL A 44 6.96 3.56 14.52
N ASP A 45 7.87 3.97 15.40
CA ASP A 45 8.75 3.04 16.14
C ASP A 45 9.40 1.98 15.22
N ALA A 46 10.00 2.43 14.11
CA ALA A 46 10.60 1.56 13.07
C ALA A 46 9.63 0.64 12.28
N HIS A 47 8.32 0.89 12.35
CA HIS A 47 7.28 0.15 11.62
C HIS A 47 6.42 1.06 10.72
N TYR A 48 5.79 0.49 9.71
CA TYR A 48 4.92 1.17 8.75
C TYR A 48 3.47 0.69 8.93
N PRO A 49 2.51 1.58 9.22
CA PRO A 49 1.11 1.18 9.35
C PRO A 49 0.53 0.62 8.05
N GLU A 50 -0.01 -0.60 8.09
CA GLU A 50 -0.53 -1.31 6.90
C GLU A 50 -1.58 -0.48 6.14
N ARG A 51 -2.54 0.11 6.86
CA ARG A 51 -3.61 0.93 6.26
C ARG A 51 -3.05 2.17 5.55
N LEU A 52 -1.98 2.76 6.08
CA LEU A 52 -1.32 3.90 5.45
C LEU A 52 -0.55 3.48 4.20
N VAL A 53 0.09 2.30 4.23
CA VAL A 53 0.70 1.69 3.06
C VAL A 53 -0.35 1.49 1.96
N TRP A 54 -1.45 0.79 2.23
CA TRP A 54 -2.47 0.55 1.22
C TRP A 54 -3.10 1.83 0.70
N ARG A 55 -3.44 2.77 1.59
CA ARG A 55 -4.05 4.04 1.21
C ARG A 55 -3.15 4.90 0.33
N ASN A 56 -1.89 5.08 0.72
CA ASN A 56 -1.02 6.02 0.02
C ASN A 56 -0.33 5.41 -1.19
N LEU A 57 -0.12 4.09 -1.17
CA LEU A 57 0.55 3.37 -2.24
C LEU A 57 -0.44 2.88 -3.29
N LEU A 58 -1.54 2.25 -2.86
CA LEU A 58 -2.53 1.65 -3.75
C LEU A 58 -3.80 2.49 -3.93
N GLY A 59 -4.09 3.42 -3.01
CA GLY A 59 -5.35 4.18 -3.05
C GLY A 59 -6.56 3.37 -2.55
N TRP A 60 -6.31 2.22 -1.91
CA TRP A 60 -7.35 1.27 -1.52
C TRP A 60 -7.35 1.02 -0.02
N LEU A 61 -8.54 0.75 0.52
CA LEU A 61 -8.72 0.27 1.89
C LEU A 61 -9.72 -0.87 1.95
N PRO A 62 -9.53 -1.82 2.88
CA PRO A 62 -10.43 -2.94 3.04
C PRO A 62 -11.73 -2.49 3.70
N ARG A 63 -12.85 -3.05 3.24
CA ARG A 63 -14.15 -3.01 3.93
C ARG A 63 -14.41 -4.25 4.78
N THR A 64 -13.68 -5.33 4.52
CA THR A 64 -13.86 -6.64 5.15
C THR A 64 -12.50 -7.26 5.46
N THR A 65 -12.49 -8.24 6.36
CA THR A 65 -11.30 -9.05 6.67
C THR A 65 -10.76 -9.78 5.43
N GLN A 66 -11.63 -10.18 4.50
CA GLN A 66 -11.21 -10.74 3.22
C GLN A 66 -10.45 -9.71 2.38
N GLY A 67 -10.93 -8.46 2.37
CA GLY A 67 -10.23 -7.34 1.73
C GLY A 67 -8.82 -7.14 2.30
N GLU A 68 -8.65 -7.19 3.62
CA GLU A 68 -7.32 -7.09 4.23
C GLU A 68 -6.38 -8.19 3.75
N GLN A 69 -6.85 -9.45 3.70
CA GLN A 69 -6.02 -10.57 3.24
C GLN A 69 -5.57 -10.38 1.79
N LEU A 70 -6.47 -9.90 0.94
CA LEU A 70 -6.17 -9.57 -0.45
C LEU A 70 -5.18 -8.41 -0.57
N LEU A 71 -5.30 -7.36 0.27
CA LEU A 71 -4.33 -6.25 0.32
C LEU A 71 -2.97 -6.64 0.90
N ARG A 72 -2.90 -7.68 1.73
CA ARG A 72 -1.65 -8.28 2.24
C ARG A 72 -0.94 -9.16 1.21
N THR A 73 -1.57 -9.45 0.07
CA THR A 73 -0.92 -10.19 -1.00
C THR A 73 0.22 -9.36 -1.56
N GLN A 74 1.42 -9.95 -1.62
CA GLN A 74 2.62 -9.31 -2.12
C GLN A 74 2.38 -8.74 -3.53
N LEU A 75 2.84 -7.51 -3.75
CA LEU A 75 2.75 -6.88 -5.05
C LEU A 75 3.68 -7.57 -6.05
N GLN A 76 3.21 -7.66 -7.30
CA GLN A 76 3.88 -8.43 -8.32
C GLN A 76 4.53 -7.54 -9.39
N ASP A 77 5.56 -8.07 -10.04
CA ASP A 77 6.26 -7.39 -11.11
C ASP A 77 5.56 -7.58 -12.47
N ILE A 78 6.15 -6.97 -13.50
CA ILE A 78 5.63 -7.05 -14.86
C ILE A 78 5.71 -8.47 -15.46
N ASN A 79 6.58 -9.34 -14.95
CA ASN A 79 6.70 -10.71 -15.45
C ASN A 79 5.49 -11.52 -15.01
N TRP A 80 5.06 -11.35 -13.75
CA TRP A 80 3.82 -11.95 -13.27
C TRP A 80 2.61 -11.46 -14.08
N VAL A 81 2.51 -10.15 -14.33
CA VAL A 81 1.40 -9.58 -15.14
C VAL A 81 1.40 -10.17 -16.55
N SER A 82 2.58 -10.27 -17.16
CA SER A 82 2.76 -10.88 -18.49
C SER A 82 2.30 -12.34 -18.52
N GLN A 83 2.66 -13.12 -17.51
CA GLN A 83 2.24 -14.52 -17.40
C GLN A 83 0.73 -14.66 -17.14
N THR A 84 0.13 -13.69 -16.44
CA THR A 84 -1.28 -13.73 -16.04
C THR A 84 -2.20 -13.29 -17.18
N LEU A 85 -1.83 -12.24 -17.91
CA LEU A 85 -2.66 -11.63 -18.94
C LEU A 85 -2.30 -12.08 -20.37
N GLY A 86 -1.06 -12.53 -20.59
CA GLY A 86 -0.55 -13.01 -21.88
C GLY A 86 0.42 -12.08 -22.63
N PRO A 87 0.20 -10.75 -22.69
CA PRO A 87 1.12 -9.85 -23.39
C PRO A 87 2.56 -9.89 -22.85
N ALA A 88 3.54 -9.76 -23.74
CA ALA A 88 4.95 -9.70 -23.34
C ALA A 88 5.26 -8.43 -22.51
N PRO A 89 6.29 -8.44 -21.63
CA PRO A 89 6.63 -7.28 -20.82
C PRO A 89 7.00 -6.02 -21.63
N SER A 90 7.50 -6.17 -22.86
CA SER A 90 7.74 -5.04 -23.78
C SER A 90 6.43 -4.43 -24.28
N THR A 91 5.48 -5.26 -24.69
CA THR A 91 4.13 -4.84 -25.11
C THR A 91 3.43 -4.09 -24.00
N ILE A 92 3.41 -4.64 -22.77
CA ILE A 92 2.81 -3.98 -21.60
C ILE A 92 3.42 -2.58 -21.38
N ARG A 93 4.74 -2.44 -21.48
CA ARG A 93 5.40 -1.13 -21.32
C ARG A 93 5.00 -0.15 -22.41
N ASN A 94 4.95 -0.60 -23.66
CA ASN A 94 4.55 0.23 -24.79
C ASN A 94 3.10 0.68 -24.65
N ASP A 95 2.20 -0.21 -24.25
CA ASP A 95 0.79 0.11 -24.05
C ASP A 95 0.59 1.11 -22.92
N ILE A 96 1.32 0.95 -21.80
CA ILE A 96 1.30 1.93 -20.70
C ILE A 96 1.82 3.29 -21.17
N GLN A 97 2.90 3.31 -21.97
CA GLN A 97 3.48 4.55 -22.48
C GLN A 97 2.54 5.27 -23.46
N ASN A 98 1.81 4.51 -24.28
CA ASN A 98 0.88 5.03 -25.27
C ASN A 98 -0.52 5.30 -24.72
N GLY A 99 -0.77 4.97 -23.44
CA GLY A 99 -2.09 5.10 -22.82
C GLY A 99 -3.13 4.10 -23.34
N SER A 100 -2.70 3.02 -24.00
CA SER A 100 -3.55 1.94 -24.52
C SER A 100 -3.65 0.73 -23.58
N TRP A 101 -2.99 0.78 -22.42
CA TRP A 101 -3.07 -0.31 -21.44
C TRP A 101 -4.47 -0.40 -20.82
N GLY A 102 -5.14 -1.53 -21.05
CA GLY A 102 -6.53 -1.75 -20.67
C GLY A 102 -6.76 -2.28 -19.24
N PHE A 103 -5.71 -2.39 -18.43
CA PHE A 103 -5.79 -2.85 -17.04
C PHE A 103 -5.23 -1.79 -16.08
N ALA A 104 -5.34 -2.05 -14.77
CA ALA A 104 -4.72 -1.23 -13.76
C ALA A 104 -3.23 -1.00 -14.06
N LEU A 105 -2.83 0.27 -13.96
CA LEU A 105 -1.46 0.69 -14.28
C LEU A 105 -0.45 0.17 -13.25
N GLY A 106 -0.87 -0.27 -12.07
CA GLY A 106 0.02 -0.57 -10.96
C GLY A 106 0.78 0.66 -10.47
N VAL A 107 1.59 0.47 -9.43
CA VAL A 107 2.28 1.53 -8.72
C VAL A 107 3.72 1.63 -9.15
N GLN A 108 4.13 2.80 -9.61
CA GLN A 108 5.52 3.08 -9.97
C GLN A 108 6.34 3.39 -8.71
N LEU A 109 7.13 2.43 -8.20
CA LEU A 109 7.87 2.60 -6.95
C LEU A 109 9.15 3.43 -7.07
N GLY A 110 9.84 3.35 -8.21
CA GLY A 110 11.07 4.09 -8.49
C GLY A 110 10.81 5.47 -9.08
N ASP A 111 11.83 6.32 -9.12
CA ASP A 111 11.73 7.73 -9.51
C ASP A 111 10.98 7.93 -10.84
N THR A 112 10.10 8.93 -10.86
CA THR A 112 9.35 9.40 -12.03
C THR A 112 10.17 10.35 -12.90
N SER A 113 11.31 10.85 -12.40
CA SER A 113 12.12 11.88 -13.06
C SER A 113 12.99 11.38 -14.22
N ALA A 114 13.29 10.08 -14.29
CA ALA A 114 14.21 9.57 -15.29
C ALA A 114 13.50 9.27 -16.62
N ALA A 115 14.11 9.72 -17.72
CA ALA A 115 13.81 9.36 -19.11
C ALA A 115 13.99 7.85 -19.44
N ARG A 116 13.86 6.96 -18.45
CA ARG A 116 13.97 5.51 -18.57
C ARG A 116 12.62 4.88 -18.22
N PRO A 117 12.22 3.81 -18.94
CA PRO A 117 10.92 3.20 -18.72
C PRO A 117 10.81 2.66 -17.29
N PRO A 118 9.62 2.79 -16.65
CA PRO A 118 9.38 2.40 -15.27
C PRO A 118 9.63 0.89 -15.04
N ARG A 119 10.84 0.52 -14.58
CA ARG A 119 11.22 -0.89 -14.30
C ARG A 119 10.78 -1.38 -12.93
N THR A 120 10.31 -0.49 -12.08
CA THR A 120 9.98 -0.73 -10.66
C THR A 120 8.48 -0.65 -10.39
N ARG A 121 7.68 -0.78 -11.45
CA ARG A 121 6.23 -0.84 -11.34
C ARG A 121 5.81 -2.15 -10.67
N ARG A 122 4.82 -2.06 -9.80
CA ARG A 122 4.28 -3.18 -9.03
C ARG A 122 2.76 -3.19 -9.11
N TRP A 123 2.19 -4.34 -9.39
CA TRP A 123 0.74 -4.51 -9.51
C TRP A 123 0.20 -5.22 -8.29
N TRP A 124 -0.98 -4.79 -7.90
CA TRP A 124 -1.73 -5.50 -6.89
C TRP A 124 -2.51 -6.64 -7.55
N PRO A 125 -2.26 -7.91 -7.17
CA PRO A 125 -2.83 -9.04 -7.89
C PRO A 125 -4.35 -9.10 -7.88
N ALA A 126 -4.99 -8.72 -6.77
CA ALA A 126 -6.44 -8.78 -6.66
C ALA A 126 -7.14 -7.83 -7.66
N GLU A 127 -6.56 -6.67 -7.93
CA GLU A 127 -7.08 -5.71 -8.90
C GLU A 127 -6.95 -6.24 -10.33
N ILE A 128 -5.77 -6.78 -10.69
CA ILE A 128 -5.54 -7.36 -12.02
C ILE A 128 -6.45 -8.56 -12.30
N LEU A 129 -6.59 -9.47 -11.33
CA LEU A 129 -7.43 -10.66 -11.48
C LEU A 129 -8.91 -10.28 -11.55
N ALA A 130 -9.36 -9.31 -10.74
CA ALA A 130 -10.73 -8.87 -10.80
C ALA A 130 -11.09 -8.21 -12.14
N GLU A 131 -10.21 -7.36 -12.67
CA GLU A 131 -10.39 -6.77 -14.00
C GLU A 131 -10.39 -7.84 -15.11
N GLN A 132 -9.52 -8.85 -15.00
CA GLN A 132 -9.49 -9.98 -15.93
C GLN A 132 -10.81 -10.78 -15.93
N ASP A 133 -11.38 -10.99 -14.75
CA ASP A 133 -12.63 -11.72 -14.57
C ASP A 133 -13.89 -10.84 -14.81
N GLY A 134 -13.71 -9.55 -15.09
CA GLY A 134 -14.81 -8.58 -15.23
C GLY A 134 -15.59 -8.36 -13.93
N THR A 135 -14.96 -8.61 -12.78
CA THR A 135 -15.57 -8.48 -11.45
C THR A 135 -15.15 -7.17 -10.79
N GLN A 136 -16.08 -6.56 -10.04
CA GLN A 136 -15.73 -5.44 -9.17
C GLN A 136 -15.25 -5.96 -7.82
N VAL A 137 -14.23 -5.29 -7.28
CA VAL A 137 -13.67 -5.67 -6.00
C VAL A 137 -14.44 -4.98 -4.87
N GLU A 138 -15.66 -5.45 -4.62
CA GLU A 138 -16.60 -4.86 -3.65
C GLU A 138 -16.09 -4.85 -2.20
N VAL A 139 -15.07 -5.65 -1.91
CA VAL A 139 -14.41 -5.71 -0.60
C VAL A 139 -13.50 -4.50 -0.32
N PHE A 140 -13.39 -3.53 -1.25
CA PHE A 140 -12.57 -2.34 -1.12
C PHE A 140 -13.34 -1.02 -1.28
N HIS A 141 -12.71 0.06 -0.86
CA HIS A 141 -13.10 1.41 -1.26
C HIS A 141 -11.88 2.23 -1.63
N HIS A 142 -12.04 3.02 -2.68
CA HIS A 142 -11.00 3.92 -3.15
C HIS A 142 -10.91 5.14 -2.22
N VAL A 143 -9.71 5.55 -1.88
CA VAL A 143 -9.45 6.66 -0.96
C VAL A 143 -8.34 7.57 -1.45
N ARG A 144 -8.42 8.84 -1.05
CA ARG A 144 -7.36 9.82 -1.32
C ARG A 144 -6.16 9.57 -0.41
N PRO A 145 -4.92 9.80 -0.87
CA PRO A 145 -3.74 9.71 -0.01
C PRO A 145 -3.90 10.55 1.27
N TYR A 146 -3.41 10.01 2.39
CA TYR A 146 -3.40 10.63 3.71
C TYR A 146 -2.00 11.12 4.08
N ARG A 147 -1.92 12.23 4.81
CA ARG A 147 -0.68 12.70 5.42
C ARG A 147 -0.86 12.68 6.93
N ILE A 148 -0.06 11.90 7.64
CA ILE A 148 0.03 12.01 9.10
C ILE A 148 0.50 13.44 9.41
N ASN A 149 -0.22 14.14 10.30
CA ASN A 149 0.21 15.46 10.74
C ASN A 149 1.43 15.37 11.68
N GLU A 150 2.15 16.48 11.85
CA GLU A 150 3.39 16.50 12.62
C GLU A 150 3.17 16.17 14.10
N ARG A 151 2.00 16.52 14.64
CA ARG A 151 1.59 16.24 16.03
C ARG A 151 1.44 14.73 16.25
N SER A 152 0.64 14.06 15.45
CA SER A 152 0.39 12.61 15.52
C SER A 152 1.66 11.82 15.22
N GLN A 153 2.50 12.30 14.31
CA GLN A 153 3.83 11.73 14.09
C GLN A 153 4.73 11.88 15.34
N SER A 154 4.70 13.03 16.01
CA SER A 154 5.45 13.25 17.25
C SER A 154 4.96 12.35 18.39
N ILE A 155 3.64 12.18 18.54
CA ILE A 155 3.04 11.29 19.54
C ILE A 155 3.46 9.85 19.27
N LEU A 156 3.36 9.39 18.03
CA LEU A 156 3.76 8.05 17.61
C LEU A 156 5.27 7.77 17.78
N ASN A 157 6.10 8.81 17.77
CA ASN A 157 7.53 8.68 18.04
C ASN A 157 7.85 8.67 19.55
N GLN A 158 6.96 9.18 20.40
CA GLN A 158 7.13 9.27 21.85
C GLN A 158 6.65 8.02 22.59
N PHE A 159 5.68 7.29 22.04
CA PHE A 159 5.07 6.12 22.68
C PHE A 159 5.36 4.84 21.87
N PRO A 160 5.94 3.80 22.49
CA PRO A 160 6.23 2.53 21.83
C PRO A 160 4.97 1.70 21.51
N SER A 161 3.82 2.07 22.09
CA SER A 161 2.53 1.47 21.78
C SER A 161 1.41 2.50 21.60
N ILE A 162 0.43 2.10 20.79
CA ILE A 162 -0.77 2.90 20.50
C ILE A 162 -1.67 3.00 21.72
N ASN A 163 -1.69 1.96 22.55
CA ASN A 163 -2.46 1.96 23.79
C ASN A 163 -1.89 3.01 24.76
N GLU A 164 -0.57 3.09 24.89
CA GLU A 164 0.08 4.17 25.66
C GLU A 164 -0.16 5.54 25.01
N ALA A 165 -0.09 5.65 23.69
CA ALA A 165 -0.39 6.89 22.98
C ALA A 165 -1.85 7.35 23.21
N HIS A 166 -2.81 6.42 23.21
CA HIS A 166 -4.23 6.69 23.47
C HIS A 166 -4.50 7.06 24.93
N GLU A 167 -3.80 6.43 25.88
CA GLU A 167 -3.93 6.73 27.31
C GLU A 167 -3.37 8.12 27.64
N LYS A 168 -2.31 8.53 26.95
CA LYS A 168 -1.63 9.82 27.17
C LYS A 168 -2.19 10.97 26.32
N HIS A 169 -2.75 10.67 25.15
CA HIS A 169 -3.32 11.64 24.21
C HIS A 169 -4.73 11.21 23.74
N PRO A 170 -5.73 11.25 24.63
CA PRO A 170 -7.11 10.87 24.29
C PRO A 170 -7.73 11.75 23.21
N GLU A 171 -7.26 12.99 23.04
CA GLU A 171 -7.72 13.93 22.02
C GLU A 171 -7.28 13.54 20.59
N ASP A 172 -6.19 12.79 20.46
CA ASP A 172 -5.65 12.31 19.18
C ASP A 172 -6.09 10.86 18.88
N LYS A 173 -6.92 10.28 19.76
CA LYS A 173 -7.40 8.89 19.69
C LYS A 173 -8.06 8.55 18.35
N GLY A 174 -8.79 9.48 17.73
CA GLY A 174 -9.44 9.24 16.43
C GLY A 174 -8.44 9.04 15.29
N GLU A 175 -7.43 9.92 15.18
CA GLU A 175 -6.40 9.83 14.15
C GLU A 175 -5.49 8.61 14.38
N LEU A 176 -5.09 8.39 15.63
CA LEU A 176 -4.24 7.27 16.00
C LEU A 176 -4.98 5.94 15.85
N ALA A 177 -6.23 5.81 16.31
CA ALA A 177 -6.98 4.56 16.19
C ALA A 177 -7.19 4.13 14.73
N TRP A 178 -7.44 5.07 13.82
CA TRP A 178 -7.62 4.78 12.40
C TRP A 178 -6.37 4.16 11.74
N LEU A 179 -5.16 4.51 12.19
CA LEU A 179 -3.91 3.97 11.64
C LEU A 179 -3.74 2.47 11.94
N PHE A 180 -4.44 1.94 12.94
CA PHE A 180 -4.19 0.59 13.48
C PHE A 180 -5.44 -0.27 13.67
N THR A 181 -6.65 0.28 13.50
CA THR A 181 -7.91 -0.44 13.77
C THR A 181 -8.91 -0.31 12.62
N ASP A 182 -9.83 -1.27 12.55
CA ASP A 182 -10.86 -1.34 11.49
C ASP A 182 -12.08 -0.44 11.73
N ASN A 183 -12.27 0.04 12.97
CA ASN A 183 -13.50 0.71 13.39
C ASN A 183 -13.45 2.24 13.35
N ALA A 184 -12.28 2.84 13.21
CA ALA A 184 -12.15 4.29 13.09
C ALA A 184 -12.02 4.63 11.61
N GLY A 185 -12.99 5.34 11.04
CA GLY A 185 -12.78 6.02 9.75
C GLY A 185 -11.65 7.04 9.90
N PRO A 186 -10.92 7.37 8.82
CA PRO A 186 -9.94 8.45 8.91
C PRO A 186 -10.66 9.73 9.36
N PRO A 187 -10.07 10.53 10.27
CA PRO A 187 -10.66 11.82 10.62
C PRO A 187 -10.88 12.59 9.32
N GLU A 188 -12.10 13.06 9.09
CA GLU A 188 -12.36 13.98 7.99
C GLU A 188 -11.45 15.17 8.20
N ASN A 189 -10.58 15.47 7.22
CA ASN A 189 -9.81 16.71 7.25
C ASN A 189 -10.83 17.84 7.28
N GLY A 190 -11.02 18.45 8.45
CA GLY A 190 -11.80 19.67 8.59
C GLY A 190 -11.32 20.72 7.58
N PRO A 191 -12.21 21.61 7.12
CA PRO A 191 -11.87 22.60 6.12
C PRO A 191 -10.66 23.43 6.58
N ARG A 192 -9.75 23.66 5.62
CA ARG A 192 -8.51 24.44 5.78
C ARG A 192 -8.75 25.84 6.33
#